data_AF-A0A1S4EQV4-F1
#
_entry.id   AF-A0A1S4EQV4-F1
#
_cell.length_a   1.000
_cell.length_b   1.000
_cell.length_c   1.000
_cell.angle_alpha   90.00
_cell.angle_beta   90.00
_cell.angle_gamma   90.00
#
_symmetry.space_group_name_H-M   'P 1'
#
loop_
_entity.id
_entity.type
_entity.pdbx_description
1 polymer ?
#
loop_
_entity_poly.entity_id
_entity_poly.type
_entity_poly.pdbx_seq_one_letter_code
_entity_poly.pdbx_strand_id
1 'polypeptide(L)'
;RKEKISLCSTVTEMICSPNMKAAPNYSEVLTFAIESLLRMCNDNDSNVRMIADECLNKVIKAVVDGNIQKVLYELFKEMKKNDKARSLRAALWRFADLSHFIRPQKGRNYMSSLIPILINISARSEDSIVETLASSIPKIFKNLAYYATDSEIK
;
A
#
# COMPACT_ATOMS: atom_id res chain seq x y z
N ARG A 1 -23.79 4.20 0.78
CA ARG A 1 -22.94 5.19 0.07
C ARG A 1 -22.49 6.33 0.99
N LYS A 2 -23.38 7.25 1.40
CA LYS A 2 -23.01 8.46 2.20
C LYS A 2 -22.24 8.12 3.48
N GLU A 3 -22.70 7.11 4.22
CA GLU A 3 -22.05 6.65 5.45
C GLU A 3 -20.62 6.14 5.20
N LYS A 4 -20.40 5.31 4.17
CA LYS A 4 -19.05 4.83 3.80
C LYS A 4 -18.10 5.97 3.47
N ILE A 5 -18.56 6.95 2.69
CA ILE A 5 -17.79 8.16 2.37
C ILE A 5 -17.42 8.90 3.66
N SER A 6 -18.40 9.13 4.54
CA SER A 6 -18.18 9.77 5.83
C SER A 6 -17.15 9.02 6.66
N LEU A 7 -17.23 7.68 6.74
CA LEU A 7 -16.29 6.86 7.48
C LEU A 7 -14.86 6.98 6.95
N CYS A 8 -14.66 6.99 5.62
CA CYS A 8 -13.34 7.23 5.03
C CYS A 8 -12.75 8.58 5.48
N SER A 9 -13.56 9.63 5.45
CA SER A 9 -13.15 10.97 5.89
C SER A 9 -12.86 11.03 7.39
N THR A 10 -13.76 10.50 8.23
CA THR A 10 -13.60 10.49 9.70
C THR A 10 -12.34 9.73 10.13
N VAL A 11 -12.08 8.55 9.55
CA VAL A 11 -10.85 7.78 9.84
C VAL A 11 -9.60 8.56 9.42
N THR A 12 -9.65 9.24 8.28
CA THR A 12 -8.53 10.06 7.79
C THR A 12 -8.25 11.24 8.72
N GLU A 13 -9.29 11.97 9.12
CA GLU A 13 -9.18 13.10 10.05
C GLU A 13 -8.64 12.66 11.40
N MET A 14 -9.11 11.52 11.92
CA MET A 14 -8.64 10.93 13.15
C MET A 14 -7.13 10.66 13.10
N ILE A 15 -6.64 9.95 12.08
CA ILE A 15 -5.22 9.64 11.91
C ILE A 15 -4.37 10.90 11.74
N CYS A 16 -4.89 11.89 11.04
CA CYS A 16 -4.18 13.15 10.80
C CYS A 16 -4.14 14.07 12.03
N SER A 17 -5.01 13.86 13.02
CA SER A 17 -5.12 14.73 14.19
C SER A 17 -3.88 14.65 15.11
N PRO A 18 -3.38 15.78 15.65
CA PRO A 18 -2.23 15.78 16.56
C PRO A 18 -2.43 14.91 17.79
N ASN A 19 -3.63 14.94 18.38
CA ASN A 19 -3.94 14.15 19.57
C ASN A 19 -3.84 12.64 19.31
N MET A 20 -4.30 12.18 18.15
CA MET A 20 -4.19 10.77 17.78
C MET A 20 -2.73 10.36 17.53
N LYS A 21 -1.94 11.21 16.88
CA LYS A 21 -0.50 10.94 16.64
C LYS A 21 0.30 10.75 17.94
N ALA A 22 -0.12 11.39 19.02
CA ALA A 22 0.49 11.24 20.35
C ALA A 22 -0.07 10.05 21.14
N ALA A 23 -1.13 9.38 20.66
CA ALA A 23 -1.75 8.28 21.37
C ALA A 23 -0.86 7.02 21.37
N PRO A 24 -0.81 6.26 22.48
CA PRO A 24 0.06 5.09 22.59
C PRO A 24 -0.32 3.96 21.61
N ASN A 25 -1.60 3.88 21.22
CA ASN A 25 -2.13 2.90 20.28
C ASN A 25 -2.14 3.39 18.82
N TYR A 26 -1.48 4.52 18.50
CA TYR A 26 -1.51 5.12 17.17
C TYR A 26 -1.15 4.13 16.04
N SER A 27 -0.13 3.28 16.25
CA SER A 27 0.32 2.29 15.26
C SER A 27 -0.76 1.25 14.93
N GLU A 28 -1.52 0.82 15.93
CA GLU A 28 -2.64 -0.12 15.73
C GLU A 28 -3.78 0.56 14.97
N VAL A 29 -4.15 1.78 15.37
CA VAL A 29 -5.20 2.57 14.69
C VAL A 29 -4.80 2.86 13.24
N LEU A 30 -3.53 3.18 12.97
CA LEU A 30 -3.01 3.38 11.62
C LEU A 30 -3.13 2.10 10.77
N THR A 31 -2.89 0.93 11.37
CA THR A 31 -3.08 -0.37 10.70
C THR A 31 -4.53 -0.51 10.23
N PHE A 32 -5.48 -0.34 11.16
CA PHE A 32 -6.90 -0.46 10.86
C PHE A 32 -7.36 0.57 9.82
N ALA A 33 -6.84 1.79 9.88
CA ALA A 33 -7.16 2.83 8.92
C ALA A 33 -6.71 2.45 7.50
N ILE A 34 -5.47 1.99 7.33
CA ILE A 34 -4.94 1.59 6.02
C ILE A 34 -5.72 0.40 5.46
N GLU A 35 -5.93 -0.65 6.26
CA GLU A 35 -6.68 -1.84 5.82
C GLU A 35 -8.13 -1.50 5.45
N SER A 36 -8.79 -0.62 6.22
CA SER A 36 -10.15 -0.17 5.94
C SER A 36 -10.23 0.64 4.65
N LEU A 37 -9.30 1.56 4.43
CA LEU A 37 -9.28 2.39 3.22
C LEU A 37 -8.97 1.55 1.98
N LEU A 38 -8.02 0.61 2.05
CA LEU A 38 -7.75 -0.34 0.96
C LEU A 38 -8.99 -1.18 0.62
N ARG A 39 -9.73 -1.65 1.63
CA ARG A 39 -11.02 -2.33 1.42
C ARG A 39 -12.03 -1.44 0.69
N MET A 40 -12.10 -0.16 1.03
CA MET A 40 -13.00 0.80 0.38
C MET A 40 -12.57 1.15 -1.05
N CYS A 41 -11.28 1.03 -1.40
CA CYS A 41 -10.82 1.11 -2.80
C CYS A 41 -11.42 0.01 -3.70
N ASN A 42 -11.95 -1.07 -3.12
CA ASN A 42 -12.66 -2.12 -3.85
C ASN A 42 -14.20 -2.01 -3.76
N ASP A 43 -14.76 -0.92 -3.24
CA ASP A 43 -16.22 -0.76 -3.15
C ASP A 43 -16.89 -0.75 -4.54
N ASN A 44 -18.16 -1.15 -4.62
CA ASN A 44 -18.93 -1.14 -5.86
C ASN A 44 -19.26 0.30 -6.32
N ASP A 45 -19.40 1.25 -5.40
CA ASP A 45 -19.68 2.65 -5.70
C ASP A 45 -18.39 3.41 -6.06
N SER A 46 -18.36 4.03 -7.23
CA SER A 46 -17.19 4.78 -7.72
C SER A 46 -16.82 5.98 -6.84
N ASN A 47 -17.80 6.63 -6.21
CA ASN A 47 -17.53 7.76 -5.31
C ASN A 47 -16.86 7.28 -4.03
N VAL A 48 -17.28 6.12 -3.50
CA VAL A 48 -16.63 5.52 -2.32
C VAL A 48 -15.18 5.18 -2.65
N ARG A 49 -14.92 4.58 -3.83
CA ARG A 49 -13.55 4.28 -4.26
C ARG A 49 -12.68 5.53 -4.41
N MET A 50 -13.22 6.57 -5.06
CA MET A 50 -12.52 7.84 -5.26
C MET A 50 -12.13 8.48 -3.92
N ILE A 51 -13.08 8.58 -2.99
CA ILE A 51 -12.82 9.15 -1.66
C ILE A 51 -11.84 8.29 -0.86
N ALA A 52 -11.95 6.96 -0.92
CA ALA A 52 -11.03 6.06 -0.25
C ALA A 52 -9.58 6.24 -0.76
N ASP A 53 -9.40 6.39 -2.07
CA ASP A 53 -8.10 6.62 -2.68
C ASP A 53 -7.48 7.96 -2.23
N GLU A 54 -8.27 9.04 -2.24
CA GLU A 54 -7.85 10.36 -1.74
C GLU A 54 -7.49 10.32 -0.24
N CYS A 55 -8.34 9.68 0.56
CA CYS A 55 -8.13 9.49 2.00
C CYS A 55 -6.83 8.72 2.28
N LEU A 56 -6.58 7.64 1.54
CA LEU A 56 -5.35 6.86 1.69
C LEU A 56 -4.11 7.70 1.34
N ASN A 57 -4.17 8.51 0.28
CA ASN A 57 -3.07 9.44 -0.06
C ASN A 57 -2.83 10.48 1.03
N LYS A 58 -3.90 11.04 1.63
CA LYS A 58 -3.81 11.99 2.75
C LYS A 58 -3.18 11.34 3.98
N VAL A 59 -3.62 10.13 4.35
CA VAL A 59 -3.02 9.37 5.46
C VAL A 59 -1.53 9.14 5.21
N ILE A 60 -1.14 8.65 4.04
CA ILE A 60 0.27 8.38 3.72
C ILE A 60 1.11 9.65 3.84
N LYS A 61 0.65 10.77 3.28
CA LYS A 61 1.33 12.06 3.39
C LYS A 61 1.48 12.53 4.83
N ALA A 62 0.45 12.32 5.67
CA ALA A 62 0.46 12.76 7.06
C ALA A 62 1.39 11.94 7.98
N VAL A 63 1.80 10.74 7.54
CA VAL A 63 2.57 9.78 8.35
C VAL A 63 3.96 9.47 7.79
N VAL A 64 4.34 10.12 6.70
CA VAL A 64 5.62 9.89 6.01
C VAL A 64 6.82 10.13 6.94
N ASP A 65 6.77 11.17 7.79
CA ASP A 65 7.88 11.60 8.66
C ASP A 65 8.07 10.76 9.94
N GLY A 66 7.48 9.58 10.04
CA GLY A 66 7.71 8.72 11.22
C GLY A 66 7.15 7.32 11.16
N ASN A 67 6.09 7.10 10.37
CA ASN A 67 5.40 5.80 10.31
C ASN A 67 5.37 5.21 8.89
N ILE A 68 6.19 5.72 7.97
CA ILE A 68 6.22 5.23 6.58
C ILE A 68 6.57 3.74 6.47
N GLN A 69 7.39 3.21 7.38
CA GLN A 69 7.72 1.78 7.40
C GLN A 69 6.48 0.91 7.68
N LYS A 70 5.56 1.42 8.52
CA LYS A 70 4.30 0.75 8.83
C LYS A 70 3.37 0.76 7.62
N VAL A 71 3.27 1.89 6.92
CA VAL A 71 2.54 2.01 5.65
C VAL A 71 3.07 1.00 4.63
N LEU A 72 4.38 0.98 4.39
CA LEU A 72 5.02 0.04 3.47
C LEU A 72 4.68 -1.42 3.81
N TYR A 73 4.72 -1.77 5.09
CA TYR A 73 4.38 -3.12 5.56
C TYR A 73 2.91 -3.48 5.29
N GLU A 74 1.96 -2.58 5.56
CA GLU A 74 0.54 -2.84 5.30
C GLU A 74 0.21 -2.93 3.80
N LEU A 75 0.83 -2.09 2.96
CA LEU A 75 0.70 -2.19 1.50
C LEU A 75 1.27 -3.51 0.99
N PHE A 76 2.44 -3.92 1.50
CA PHE A 76 3.07 -5.19 1.16
C PHE A 76 2.22 -6.40 1.59
N LYS A 77 1.61 -6.34 2.79
CA LYS A 77 0.65 -7.35 3.24
C LYS A 77 -0.53 -7.47 2.27
N GLU A 78 -1.09 -6.34 1.83
CA GLU A 78 -2.22 -6.36 0.88
C GLU A 78 -1.80 -6.94 -0.47
N MET A 79 -0.61 -6.61 -0.98
CA MET A 79 -0.05 -7.21 -2.19
C MET A 79 0.08 -8.74 -2.04
N LYS A 80 0.59 -9.20 -0.90
CA LYS A 80 0.77 -10.63 -0.61
C LYS A 80 -0.56 -11.40 -0.60
N LYS A 81 -1.67 -10.77 -0.20
CA LYS A 81 -3.01 -11.40 -0.25
C LYS A 81 -3.44 -11.73 -1.67
N ASN A 82 -3.03 -10.94 -2.66
CA ASN A 82 -3.33 -11.11 -4.08
C ASN A 82 -4.84 -11.35 -4.39
N ASP A 83 -5.74 -10.72 -3.62
CA ASP A 83 -7.19 -11.00 -3.70
C ASP A 83 -7.90 -10.06 -4.69
N LYS A 84 -8.51 -8.97 -4.19
CA LYS A 84 -9.35 -8.09 -5.00
C LYS A 84 -8.51 -7.16 -5.86
N ALA A 85 -8.71 -7.20 -7.17
CA ALA A 85 -7.92 -6.45 -8.16
C ALA A 85 -7.78 -4.95 -7.83
N ARG A 86 -8.85 -4.26 -7.41
CA ARG A 86 -8.77 -2.82 -7.11
C ARG A 86 -7.95 -2.51 -5.86
N SER A 87 -8.10 -3.30 -4.80
CA SER A 87 -7.30 -3.16 -3.57
C SER A 87 -5.83 -3.48 -3.84
N LEU A 88 -5.58 -4.57 -4.58
CA LEU A 88 -4.25 -4.96 -5.03
C LEU A 88 -3.57 -3.87 -5.86
N ARG A 89 -4.25 -3.31 -6.87
CA ARG A 89 -3.74 -2.16 -7.64
C ARG A 89 -3.40 -1.01 -6.71
N ALA A 90 -4.33 -0.61 -5.85
CA ALA A 90 -4.15 0.51 -4.93
C ALA A 90 -2.94 0.34 -4.01
N ALA A 91 -2.67 -0.89 -3.56
CA ALA A 91 -1.51 -1.21 -2.75
C ALA A 91 -0.20 -1.21 -3.57
N LEU A 92 -0.21 -1.83 -4.75
CA LEU A 92 0.96 -2.03 -5.60
C LEU A 92 1.60 -0.72 -6.05
N TRP A 93 0.81 0.20 -6.63
CA TRP A 93 1.38 1.44 -7.16
C TRP A 93 1.92 2.34 -6.03
N ARG A 94 1.24 2.35 -4.88
CA ARG A 94 1.69 3.10 -3.69
C ARG A 94 2.95 2.50 -3.10
N PHE A 95 3.03 1.17 -3.00
CA PHE A 95 4.25 0.50 -2.55
C PHE A 95 5.42 0.84 -3.47
N ALA A 96 5.20 0.83 -4.78
CA ALA A 96 6.21 1.20 -5.76
C ALA A 96 6.70 2.64 -5.58
N ASP A 97 5.79 3.60 -5.42
CA ASP A 97 6.14 5.01 -5.18
C ASP A 97 6.87 5.22 -3.85
N LEU A 98 6.55 4.43 -2.82
CA LEU A 98 7.15 4.53 -1.50
C LEU A 98 8.39 3.65 -1.31
N SER A 99 8.74 2.81 -2.28
CA SER A 99 9.80 1.80 -2.14
C SER A 99 11.18 2.39 -1.78
N HIS A 100 11.46 3.63 -2.17
CA HIS A 100 12.67 4.36 -1.80
C HIS A 100 12.78 4.69 -0.30
N PHE A 101 11.68 4.63 0.47
CA PHE A 101 11.71 4.76 1.92
C PHE A 101 12.08 3.46 2.65
N ILE A 102 12.17 2.32 1.95
CA ILE A 102 12.55 1.06 2.61
C ILE A 102 13.94 1.20 3.21
N ARG A 103 14.05 0.95 4.51
CA ARG A 103 15.33 1.02 5.21
C ARG A 103 16.31 -0.02 4.66
N PRO A 104 17.59 0.32 4.47
CA PRO A 104 18.55 -0.61 3.88
C PRO A 104 18.66 -1.96 4.60
N GLN A 105 18.51 -1.97 5.93
CA GLN A 105 18.58 -3.19 6.75
C GLN A 105 17.40 -4.16 6.49
N LYS A 106 16.33 -3.68 5.86
CA LYS A 106 15.15 -4.49 5.50
C LYS A 106 15.09 -4.80 4.00
N GLY A 107 15.92 -4.16 3.18
CA GLY A 107 15.89 -4.29 1.72
C GLY A 107 15.98 -5.73 1.23
N ARG A 108 16.92 -6.52 1.77
CA ARG A 108 17.05 -7.96 1.47
C ARG A 108 15.78 -8.75 1.80
N ASN A 109 15.18 -8.53 2.96
CA ASN A 109 13.97 -9.24 3.38
C ASN A 109 12.75 -8.88 2.52
N TYR A 110 12.64 -7.60 2.15
CA TYR A 110 11.61 -7.17 1.19
C TYR A 110 11.83 -7.83 -0.16
N MET A 111 13.05 -7.76 -0.71
CA MET A 111 13.35 -8.25 -2.05
C MET A 111 13.08 -9.76 -2.19
N SER A 112 13.60 -10.58 -1.27
CA SER A 112 13.39 -12.04 -1.30
C SER A 112 11.92 -12.43 -1.19
N SER A 113 11.14 -11.69 -0.40
CA SER A 113 9.70 -11.92 -0.25
C SER A 113 8.88 -11.35 -1.42
N LEU A 114 9.38 -10.31 -2.09
CA LEU A 114 8.67 -9.58 -3.13
C LEU A 114 8.66 -10.34 -4.45
N ILE A 115 9.75 -11.03 -4.82
CA ILE A 115 9.83 -11.82 -6.05
C ILE A 115 8.65 -12.79 -6.22
N PRO A 116 8.38 -13.73 -5.29
CA PRO A 116 7.24 -14.65 -5.44
C PRO A 116 5.88 -13.92 -5.46
N ILE A 117 5.77 -12.78 -4.77
CA ILE A 117 4.54 -11.95 -4.82
C ILE A 117 4.36 -11.35 -6.22
N LEU A 118 5.41 -10.80 -6.83
CA LEU A 118 5.34 -10.21 -8.17
C LEU A 118 5.05 -11.28 -9.24
N ILE A 119 5.60 -12.49 -9.10
CA ILE A 119 5.27 -13.63 -9.97
C ILE A 119 3.79 -14.00 -9.85
N ASN A 120 3.25 -14.04 -8.63
CA ASN A 120 1.83 -14.33 -8.42
C ASN A 120 0.90 -13.22 -8.96
N ILE A 121 1.33 -11.95 -8.90
CA ILE A 121 0.59 -10.83 -9.46
C ILE A 121 0.69 -10.83 -10.99
N SER A 122 1.82 -11.22 -11.58
CA SER A 122 1.98 -11.27 -13.05
C SER A 122 1.12 -12.34 -13.71
N ALA A 123 0.72 -13.38 -12.96
CA ALA A 123 -0.21 -14.40 -13.42
C ALA A 123 -1.69 -13.95 -13.45
N ARG A 124 -2.00 -12.73 -12.99
CA ARG A 124 -3.37 -12.16 -13.03
C ARG A 124 -3.78 -11.81 -14.46
N SER A 125 -5.01 -12.14 -14.83
CA SER A 125 -5.54 -11.90 -16.18
C SER A 125 -6.17 -10.52 -16.38
N GLU A 126 -6.38 -9.76 -15.31
CA GLU A 126 -6.97 -8.43 -15.44
C GLU A 126 -5.96 -7.43 -16.01
N ASP A 127 -6.24 -6.87 -17.19
CA ASP A 127 -5.38 -5.85 -17.86
C ASP A 127 -4.96 -4.73 -16.91
N SER A 128 -5.92 -4.31 -16.07
CA SER A 128 -5.70 -3.30 -15.07
C SER A 128 -4.53 -3.66 -14.11
N ILE A 129 -4.39 -4.92 -13.69
CA ILE A 129 -3.29 -5.35 -12.83
C ILE A 129 -1.99 -5.31 -13.61
N VAL A 130 -2.00 -5.80 -14.85
CA VAL A 130 -0.83 -5.85 -15.74
C VAL A 130 -0.26 -4.46 -15.99
N GLU A 131 -1.10 -3.47 -16.31
CA GLU A 131 -0.69 -2.06 -16.49
C GLU A 131 -0.05 -1.48 -15.22
N THR A 132 -0.66 -1.77 -14.06
CA THR A 132 -0.15 -1.28 -12.77
C THR A 132 1.19 -1.94 -12.45
N LEU A 133 1.33 -3.23 -12.75
CA LEU A 133 2.56 -3.98 -12.56
C LEU A 133 3.68 -3.44 -13.46
N ALA A 134 3.41 -3.22 -14.75
CA ALA A 134 4.35 -2.69 -15.73
C ALA A 134 4.92 -1.32 -15.32
N SER A 135 4.08 -0.45 -14.76
CA SER A 135 4.49 0.87 -14.25
C SER A 135 5.13 0.83 -12.85
N SER A 136 4.87 -0.20 -12.06
CA SER A 136 5.35 -0.34 -10.67
C SER A 136 6.72 -1.03 -10.58
N ILE A 137 6.95 -2.08 -11.37
CA ILE A 137 8.20 -2.85 -11.36
C ILE A 137 9.44 -1.97 -11.52
N PRO A 138 9.52 -1.03 -12.50
CA PRO A 138 10.71 -0.20 -12.66
C PRO A 138 11.05 0.63 -11.42
N LYS A 139 10.03 1.16 -10.73
CA LYS A 139 10.21 1.95 -9.50
C LYS A 139 10.72 1.08 -8.35
N ILE A 140 10.11 -0.09 -8.19
CA ILE A 140 10.51 -1.08 -7.18
C ILE A 140 11.96 -1.51 -7.41
N PHE A 141 12.28 -1.95 -8.63
CA PHE A 141 13.59 -2.51 -8.95
C PHE A 141 14.69 -1.45 -8.90
N LYS A 142 14.40 -0.21 -9.29
CA LYS A 142 15.33 0.92 -9.09
C LYS A 142 15.82 1.03 -7.63
N ASN A 143 14.95 0.71 -6.66
CA ASN A 143 15.25 0.88 -5.24
C ASN A 143 15.63 -0.43 -4.52
N LEU A 144 15.27 -1.60 -5.06
CA LEU A 144 15.44 -2.87 -4.36
C LEU A 144 16.26 -3.92 -5.12
N ALA A 145 16.48 -3.77 -6.43
CA ALA A 145 17.11 -4.82 -7.23
C ALA A 145 18.54 -5.16 -6.79
N TYR A 146 19.28 -4.21 -6.21
CA TYR A 146 20.62 -4.46 -5.69
C TYR A 146 20.66 -5.39 -4.46
N TYR A 147 19.50 -5.69 -3.87
CA TYR A 147 19.35 -6.70 -2.82
C TYR A 147 18.97 -8.09 -3.34
N ALA A 148 18.70 -8.22 -4.63
CA ALA A 148 18.34 -9.50 -5.24
C ALA A 148 19.60 -10.33 -5.47
N THR A 149 19.45 -11.65 -5.43
CA THR A 149 20.49 -12.57 -5.89
C THR A 149 20.31 -12.88 -7.38
N ASP A 150 21.36 -13.34 -8.05
CA ASP A 150 21.27 -13.77 -9.45
C ASP A 150 20.19 -14.83 -9.67
N SER A 151 20.01 -15.73 -8.70
CA SER A 151 18.98 -16.78 -8.74
C SER A 151 17.54 -16.25 -8.63
N GLU A 152 17.36 -15.06 -8.05
CA GLU A 152 16.05 -14.42 -7.91
C GLU A 152 15.68 -13.56 -9.13
N ILE A 153 16.66 -13.16 -9.94
CA ILE A 153 16.47 -12.34 -11.14
C ILE A 153 16.33 -13.19 -12.42
N LYS A 154 17.01 -14.35 -12.47
CA LYS A 154 16.91 -15.30 -13.59
C LYS A 154 15.55 -15.97 -13.66
#